data_AF-A0A1V5V4X1-F1
#
_entry.id   AF-A0A1V5V4X1-F1
#
_cell.length_a   1.000
_cell.length_b   1.000
_cell.length_c   1.000
_cell.angle_alpha   90.00
_cell.angle_beta   90.00
_cell.angle_gamma   90.00
#
_symmetry.space_group_name_H-M   'P 1'
#
loop_
_entity.id
_entity.type
_entity.pdbx_description
1 polymer ?
#
loop_
_entity_poly.entity_id
_entity_poly.type
_entity_poly.pdbx_seq_one_letter_code
_entity_poly.pdbx_strand_id
1 'polypeptide(L)'
;MKSMKENSGLLQKVKRKFLRMKSPLEFGGFHRFNSLSVMNIPPEMAHRDAACEQIEALFNNSRFDASSENREKLYARINELLEIALEKTEFIHNASTSAKCHLGSGEMLLYLRLIQRNLVALEEIATSQSIIRQNSSTFEEMLGNPSAAALLPLEKTLFTVEVSLYSAIKEALAAASQQLAQFQIQRRKQFSKSDSERYALAHAEYTRLFAGETQEIPSGSGPQVPEKLPAASPPVYRGDAGNPSRQRTANV
;
A
#
# COMPACT_ATOMS: atom_id res chain seq x y z
N MET A 1 -26.11 -0.31 -81.58
CA MET A 1 -25.04 -0.66 -80.61
C MET A 1 -24.95 0.37 -79.47
N LYS A 2 -25.99 0.53 -78.62
CA LYS A 2 -26.02 1.53 -77.53
C LYS A 2 -26.43 0.98 -76.15
N SER A 3 -26.42 -0.34 -75.95
CA SER A 3 -26.87 -0.97 -74.70
C SER A 3 -25.73 -1.58 -73.84
N MET A 4 -24.49 -1.63 -74.32
CA MET A 4 -23.38 -2.23 -73.56
C MET A 4 -22.58 -1.26 -72.67
N LYS A 5 -22.78 0.06 -72.78
CA LYS A 5 -22.03 1.06 -71.98
C LYS A 5 -22.68 1.39 -70.62
N GLU A 6 -23.97 1.17 -70.44
CA GLU A 6 -24.66 1.53 -69.19
C GLU A 6 -24.46 0.48 -68.08
N ASN A 7 -24.36 -0.81 -68.45
CA ASN A 7 -24.13 -1.89 -67.49
C ASN A 7 -22.72 -1.90 -66.89
N SER A 8 -21.70 -1.34 -67.57
CA SER A 8 -20.34 -1.28 -67.03
C SER A 8 -20.23 -0.28 -65.87
N GLY A 9 -21.00 0.82 -65.92
CA GLY A 9 -21.06 1.80 -64.85
C GLY A 9 -21.76 1.28 -63.60
N LEU A 10 -22.81 0.46 -63.77
CA LEU A 10 -23.50 -0.19 -62.66
C LEU A 10 -22.60 -1.26 -62.00
N LEU A 11 -21.95 -2.10 -62.82
CA LEU A 11 -21.00 -3.10 -62.32
C LEU A 11 -19.80 -2.48 -61.62
N GLN A 12 -19.28 -1.35 -62.13
CA GLN A 12 -18.22 -0.61 -61.44
C GLN A 12 -18.70 0.03 -60.14
N LYS A 13 -19.95 0.52 -60.06
CA LYS A 13 -20.52 1.03 -58.80
C LYS A 13 -20.74 -0.09 -57.77
N VAL A 14 -21.17 -1.27 -58.21
CA VAL A 14 -21.32 -2.45 -57.34
C VAL A 14 -19.95 -2.96 -56.90
N LYS A 15 -18.98 -3.11 -57.82
CA LYS A 15 -17.58 -3.45 -57.46
C LYS A 15 -16.98 -2.42 -56.52
N ARG A 16 -17.21 -1.12 -56.73
CA ARG A 16 -16.70 -0.07 -55.85
C ARG A 16 -17.38 -0.08 -54.49
N LYS A 17 -18.65 -0.49 -54.38
CA LYS A 17 -19.33 -0.75 -53.10
C LYS A 17 -18.80 -2.02 -52.42
N PHE A 18 -18.59 -3.10 -53.16
CA PHE A 18 -18.05 -4.37 -52.64
C PHE A 18 -16.59 -4.25 -52.21
N LEU A 19 -15.75 -3.52 -52.95
CA LEU A 19 -14.37 -3.20 -52.57
C LEU A 19 -14.28 -2.15 -51.44
N ARG A 20 -15.34 -1.35 -51.22
CA ARG A 20 -15.48 -0.50 -50.03
C ARG A 20 -16.02 -1.25 -48.82
N MET A 21 -16.61 -2.44 -49.00
CA MET A 21 -16.78 -3.40 -47.93
C MET A 21 -15.43 -4.05 -47.68
N LYS A 22 -14.51 -3.26 -47.13
CA LYS A 22 -13.53 -3.81 -46.22
C LYS A 22 -14.31 -4.62 -45.19
N SER A 23 -13.78 -5.81 -44.90
CA SER A 23 -14.27 -6.77 -43.92
C SER A 23 -15.12 -6.13 -42.80
N PRO A 24 -16.24 -6.73 -42.36
CA PRO A 24 -16.98 -6.30 -41.18
C PRO A 24 -16.11 -6.12 -39.91
N LEU A 25 -14.84 -6.55 -39.91
CA LEU A 25 -13.86 -6.21 -38.87
C LEU A 25 -13.32 -4.75 -38.89
N GLU A 26 -13.49 -3.96 -39.96
CA GLU A 26 -12.92 -2.60 -40.05
C GLU A 26 -13.96 -1.48 -39.86
N PHE A 27 -15.19 -1.80 -39.44
CA PHE A 27 -16.17 -0.78 -39.05
C PHE A 27 -15.99 -0.38 -37.59
N GLY A 28 -15.19 0.65 -37.36
CA GLY A 28 -15.45 1.60 -36.27
C GLY A 28 -15.01 1.19 -34.87
N GLY A 29 -13.71 1.28 -34.62
CA GLY A 29 -13.15 1.35 -33.29
C GLY A 29 -11.66 1.03 -33.35
N PHE A 30 -10.81 1.88 -32.78
CA PHE A 30 -9.48 1.44 -32.37
C PHE A 30 -9.68 0.37 -31.30
N HIS A 31 -9.93 -0.87 -31.72
CA HIS A 31 -10.07 -2.01 -30.85
C HIS A 31 -8.68 -2.45 -30.37
N ARG A 32 -8.00 -1.55 -29.63
CA ARG A 32 -6.67 -1.78 -29.05
C ARG A 32 -6.66 -2.96 -28.07
N PHE A 33 -7.84 -3.47 -27.71
CA PHE A 33 -8.04 -4.56 -26.74
C PHE A 33 -8.64 -5.85 -27.33
N ASN A 34 -8.72 -6.00 -28.66
CA ASN A 34 -9.33 -7.19 -29.29
C ASN A 34 -8.37 -8.38 -29.49
N SER A 35 -7.07 -8.26 -29.20
CA SER A 35 -6.22 -9.45 -29.12
C SER A 35 -6.38 -10.10 -27.73
N LEU A 36 -6.39 -11.45 -27.70
CA LEU A 36 -6.57 -12.21 -26.46
C LEU A 36 -5.62 -11.76 -25.33
N SER A 37 -4.42 -11.30 -25.69
CA SER A 37 -3.40 -10.77 -24.77
C SER A 37 -3.75 -9.48 -24.04
N VAL A 38 -4.68 -8.67 -24.57
CA VAL A 38 -5.01 -7.32 -24.06
C VAL A 38 -6.46 -7.19 -23.62
N MET A 39 -7.30 -8.16 -23.95
CA MET A 39 -8.71 -8.19 -23.53
C MET A 39 -8.86 -8.14 -22.02
N ASN A 40 -7.86 -8.61 -21.25
CA ASN A 40 -7.87 -8.58 -19.79
C ASN A 40 -7.20 -7.35 -19.18
N ILE A 41 -6.67 -6.41 -19.97
CA ILE A 41 -6.07 -5.19 -19.41
C ILE A 41 -7.05 -4.40 -18.55
N PRO A 42 -8.32 -4.15 -18.95
CA PRO A 42 -9.24 -3.37 -18.11
C PRO A 42 -9.48 -3.98 -16.71
N PRO A 43 -9.85 -5.27 -16.55
CA PRO A 43 -10.03 -5.85 -15.21
C PRO A 43 -8.71 -5.96 -14.42
N GLU A 44 -7.58 -6.27 -15.04
CA GLU A 44 -6.28 -6.32 -14.34
C GLU A 44 -5.82 -4.92 -13.88
N MET A 45 -6.11 -3.89 -14.67
CA MET A 45 -5.91 -2.49 -14.25
C MET A 45 -6.77 -2.14 -13.05
N ALA A 46 -8.04 -2.54 -13.05
CA ALA A 46 -8.94 -2.32 -11.93
C ALA A 46 -8.45 -3.02 -10.65
N HIS A 47 -7.94 -4.25 -10.77
CA HIS A 47 -7.38 -5.01 -9.66
C HIS A 47 -6.17 -4.30 -9.03
N ARG A 48 -5.21 -3.87 -9.86
CA ARG A 48 -4.08 -3.06 -9.42
C ARG A 48 -4.52 -1.78 -8.73
N ASP A 49 -5.43 -1.04 -9.36
CA ASP A 49 -5.84 0.28 -8.88
C ASP A 49 -6.56 0.16 -7.53
N ALA A 50 -7.43 -0.85 -7.35
CA ALA A 50 -8.06 -1.15 -6.07
C ALA A 50 -7.04 -1.56 -4.98
N ALA A 51 -6.01 -2.34 -5.32
CA ALA A 51 -4.96 -2.72 -4.37
C ALA A 51 -4.15 -1.49 -3.92
N CYS A 52 -3.74 -0.62 -4.85
CA CYS A 52 -3.04 0.64 -4.53
C CYS A 52 -3.88 1.56 -3.64
N GLU A 53 -5.17 1.72 -3.95
CA GLU A 53 -6.10 2.53 -3.15
C GLU A 53 -6.25 1.97 -1.73
N GLN A 54 -6.32 0.64 -1.59
CA GLN A 54 -6.39 0.01 -0.27
C GLN A 54 -5.10 0.18 0.53
N ILE A 55 -3.92 0.09 -0.10
CA ILE A 55 -2.63 0.37 0.55
C ILE A 55 -2.62 1.80 1.11
N GLU A 56 -3.04 2.79 0.30
CA GLU A 56 -3.14 4.17 0.74
C GLU A 56 -4.13 4.33 1.90
N ALA A 57 -5.29 3.68 1.83
CA ALA A 57 -6.26 3.67 2.92
C ALA A 57 -5.69 3.07 4.21
N LEU A 58 -4.96 1.96 4.14
CA LEU A 58 -4.32 1.33 5.29
C LEU A 58 -3.29 2.25 5.94
N PHE A 59 -2.45 2.93 5.16
CA PHE A 59 -1.49 3.90 5.70
C PHE A 59 -2.14 5.15 6.28
N ASN A 60 -3.24 5.63 5.68
CA ASN A 60 -3.94 6.82 6.17
C ASN A 60 -4.75 6.56 7.44
N ASN A 61 -5.33 5.36 7.56
CA ASN A 61 -6.16 4.98 8.71
C ASN A 61 -5.34 4.34 9.85
N SER A 62 -4.16 3.79 9.55
CA SER A 62 -3.26 3.29 10.58
C SER A 62 -2.49 4.42 11.26
N ARG A 63 -2.45 4.35 12.59
CA ARG A 63 -1.43 5.02 13.39
C ARG A 63 -0.32 4.02 13.66
N PHE A 64 0.90 4.52 13.83
CA PHE A 64 2.00 3.65 14.25
C PHE A 64 1.66 3.03 15.61
N ASP A 65 1.44 1.72 15.64
CA ASP A 65 1.01 0.98 16.83
C ASP A 65 2.19 0.70 17.76
N ALA A 66 1.99 0.71 19.07
CA ALA A 66 3.03 0.32 20.03
C ALA A 66 3.30 -1.20 20.01
N SER A 67 2.30 -2.00 19.64
CA SER A 67 2.38 -3.46 19.51
C SER A 67 3.10 -3.87 18.21
N SER A 68 4.22 -4.58 18.35
CA SER A 68 4.96 -5.12 17.19
C SER A 68 4.14 -6.13 16.39
N GLU A 69 3.28 -6.92 17.05
CA GLU A 69 2.44 -7.92 16.38
C GLU A 69 1.39 -7.27 15.46
N ASN A 70 0.78 -6.17 15.90
CA ASN A 70 -0.17 -5.42 15.07
C ASN A 70 0.53 -4.74 13.89
N ARG A 71 1.75 -4.23 14.11
CA ARG A 71 2.57 -3.64 13.04
C ARG A 71 2.97 -4.70 12.00
N GLU A 72 3.40 -5.88 12.44
CA GLU A 72 3.73 -7.02 11.58
C GLU A 72 2.54 -7.42 10.70
N LYS A 73 1.35 -7.62 11.29
CA LYS A 73 0.12 -7.93 10.54
C LYS A 73 -0.23 -6.86 9.51
N LEU A 74 -0.08 -5.59 9.88
CA LEU A 74 -0.29 -4.47 8.96
C LEU A 74 0.68 -4.51 7.79
N TYR A 75 1.98 -4.72 8.05
CA TYR A 75 3.00 -4.73 7.00
C TYR A 75 2.86 -5.92 6.08
N ALA A 76 2.62 -7.12 6.62
CA ALA A 76 2.31 -8.31 5.84
C ALA A 76 1.13 -8.06 4.89
N ARG A 77 0.04 -7.49 5.41
CA ARG A 77 -1.14 -7.17 4.61
C ARG A 77 -0.86 -6.15 3.50
N ILE A 78 -0.08 -5.12 3.80
CA ILE A 78 0.32 -4.12 2.79
C ILE A 78 1.22 -4.78 1.73
N ASN A 79 2.13 -5.67 2.13
CA ASN A 79 2.99 -6.42 1.23
C ASN A 79 2.19 -7.31 0.28
N GLU A 80 1.18 -8.04 0.76
CA GLU A 80 0.26 -8.84 -0.07
C GLU A 80 -0.41 -7.99 -1.16
N LEU A 81 -0.99 -6.86 -0.77
CA LEU A 81 -1.66 -5.95 -1.70
C LEU A 81 -0.67 -5.36 -2.73
N LEU A 82 0.56 -5.09 -2.29
CA LEU A 82 1.59 -4.54 -3.17
C LEU A 82 2.12 -5.58 -4.15
N GLU A 83 2.23 -6.85 -3.74
CA GLU A 83 2.57 -7.96 -4.62
C GLU A 83 1.51 -8.12 -5.71
N ILE A 84 0.22 -8.10 -5.36
CA ILE A 84 -0.88 -8.06 -6.32
C ILE A 84 -0.73 -6.88 -7.29
N ALA A 85 -0.50 -5.67 -6.76
CA ALA A 85 -0.34 -4.48 -7.59
C ALA A 85 0.86 -4.61 -8.56
N LEU A 86 1.97 -5.20 -8.11
CA LEU A 86 3.16 -5.46 -8.91
C LEU A 86 2.88 -6.46 -10.02
N GLU A 87 2.36 -7.64 -9.70
CA GLU A 87 2.00 -8.68 -10.67
C GLU A 87 1.10 -8.12 -11.76
N LYS A 88 0.09 -7.34 -11.38
CA LYS A 88 -0.86 -6.76 -12.33
C LYS A 88 -0.20 -5.70 -13.18
N THR A 89 0.66 -4.87 -12.59
CA THR A 89 1.43 -3.87 -13.34
C THR A 89 2.37 -4.54 -14.35
N GLU A 90 3.00 -5.65 -14.00
CA GLU A 90 3.87 -6.41 -14.91
C GLU A 90 3.07 -7.02 -16.06
N PHE A 91 1.94 -7.64 -15.75
CA PHE A 91 1.02 -8.14 -16.76
C PHE A 91 0.61 -7.04 -17.74
N ILE A 92 0.15 -5.90 -17.23
CA ILE A 92 -0.28 -4.75 -18.05
C ILE A 92 0.88 -4.23 -18.89
N HIS A 93 2.09 -4.12 -18.31
CA HIS A 93 3.27 -3.65 -19.03
C HIS A 93 3.64 -4.57 -20.19
N ASN A 94 3.69 -5.88 -19.95
CA ASN A 94 4.03 -6.87 -20.96
C ASN A 94 2.96 -6.95 -22.07
N ALA A 95 1.68 -6.95 -21.69
CA ALA A 95 0.56 -6.97 -22.63
C ALA A 95 0.52 -5.68 -23.47
N SER A 96 0.73 -4.52 -22.86
CA SER A 96 0.71 -3.22 -23.53
C SER A 96 1.88 -3.03 -24.49
N THR A 97 3.06 -3.54 -24.13
CA THR A 97 4.25 -3.50 -24.98
C THR A 97 4.04 -4.37 -26.22
N SER A 98 3.52 -5.57 -26.02
CA SER A 98 3.21 -6.51 -27.10
C SER A 98 2.16 -5.98 -28.08
N ALA A 99 1.18 -5.22 -27.58
CA ALA A 99 0.10 -4.64 -28.38
C ALA A 99 0.34 -3.19 -28.83
N LYS A 100 1.52 -2.60 -28.56
CA LYS A 100 1.86 -1.19 -28.88
C LYS A 100 0.82 -0.19 -28.35
N CYS A 101 0.22 -0.52 -27.21
CA CYS A 101 -0.87 0.23 -26.60
C CYS A 101 -0.37 1.26 -25.56
N HIS A 102 0.90 1.17 -25.13
CA HIS A 102 1.59 2.10 -24.22
C HIS A 102 0.83 2.44 -22.91
N LEU A 103 0.11 1.46 -22.34
CA LEU A 103 -0.59 1.64 -21.06
C LEU A 103 0.24 1.23 -19.85
N GLY A 104 1.33 0.48 -20.07
CA GLY A 104 2.30 0.13 -19.04
C GLY A 104 3.32 1.23 -18.81
N SER A 105 3.61 1.54 -17.55
CA SER A 105 4.70 2.44 -17.16
C SER A 105 5.79 1.64 -16.46
N GLY A 106 7.00 1.66 -17.03
CA GLY A 106 8.16 1.04 -16.40
C GLY A 106 8.56 1.78 -15.12
N GLU A 107 8.30 3.09 -15.08
CA GLU A 107 8.51 3.94 -13.91
C GLU A 107 7.61 3.52 -12.75
N MET A 108 6.34 3.20 -13.03
CA MET A 108 5.42 2.68 -12.01
C MET A 108 5.89 1.34 -11.46
N LEU A 109 6.40 0.43 -12.31
CA LEU A 109 7.00 -0.83 -11.85
C LEU A 109 8.21 -0.60 -10.94
N LEU A 110 9.13 0.28 -11.35
CA LEU A 110 10.30 0.61 -10.55
C LEU A 110 9.91 1.22 -9.20
N TYR A 111 8.93 2.12 -9.20
CA TYR A 111 8.40 2.73 -7.98
C TYR A 111 7.77 1.69 -7.04
N LEU A 112 6.86 0.86 -7.53
CA LEU A 112 6.22 -0.17 -6.70
C LEU A 112 7.24 -1.18 -6.14
N ARG A 113 8.25 -1.58 -6.93
CA ARG A 113 9.35 -2.46 -6.46
C ARG A 113 10.20 -1.79 -5.38
N LEU A 114 10.46 -0.48 -5.51
CA LEU A 114 11.16 0.27 -4.46
C LEU A 114 10.36 0.26 -3.16
N ILE A 115 9.06 0.56 -3.22
CA ILE A 115 8.18 0.53 -2.04
C ILE A 115 8.16 -0.88 -1.43
N GLN A 116 8.05 -1.94 -2.24
CA GLN A 116 8.02 -3.32 -1.77
C GLN A 116 9.28 -3.70 -0.99
N ARG A 117 10.47 -3.37 -1.52
CA ARG A 117 11.73 -3.64 -0.82
C ARG A 117 11.79 -2.96 0.55
N ASN A 118 11.26 -1.75 0.66
CA ASN A 118 11.25 -1.02 1.92
C ASN A 118 10.19 -1.56 2.90
N LEU A 119 9.04 -2.03 2.42
CA LEU A 119 8.03 -2.67 3.25
C LEU A 119 8.47 -4.05 3.77
N VAL A 120 9.13 -4.86 2.93
CA VAL A 120 9.74 -6.12 3.38
C VAL A 120 10.76 -5.85 4.48
N ALA A 121 11.62 -4.83 4.31
CA ALA A 121 12.54 -4.43 5.36
C ALA A 121 11.82 -4.01 6.65
N LEU A 122 10.68 -3.32 6.53
CA LEU A 122 9.87 -2.89 7.66
C LEU A 122 9.26 -4.08 8.43
N GLU A 123 8.76 -5.08 7.70
CA GLU A 123 8.26 -6.34 8.26
C GLU A 123 9.37 -7.09 9.00
N GLU A 124 10.54 -7.29 8.38
CA GLU A 124 11.70 -7.96 9.00
C GLU A 124 12.18 -7.24 10.28
N ILE A 125 12.14 -5.91 10.30
CA ILE A 125 12.47 -5.12 11.49
C ILE A 125 11.45 -5.34 12.62
N ALA A 126 10.15 -5.42 12.30
CA ALA A 126 9.11 -5.70 13.29
C ALA A 126 9.22 -7.14 13.83
N THR A 127 9.45 -8.12 12.95
CA THR A 127 9.67 -9.52 13.29
C THR A 127 10.90 -9.68 14.19
N SER A 128 12.01 -9.01 13.86
CA SER A 128 13.23 -9.03 14.68
C SER A 128 12.99 -8.51 16.10
N GLN A 129 12.24 -7.41 16.25
CA GLN A 129 11.85 -6.89 17.57
C GLN A 129 10.95 -7.86 18.32
N SER A 130 10.01 -8.51 17.64
CA SER A 130 9.14 -9.54 18.21
C SER A 130 9.96 -10.72 18.76
N ILE A 131 10.93 -11.22 17.99
CA ILE A 131 11.84 -12.29 18.39
C ILE A 131 12.63 -11.92 19.65
N ILE A 132 13.20 -10.70 19.69
CA ILE A 132 13.95 -10.21 20.87
C ILE A 132 13.06 -10.21 22.11
N ARG A 133 11.83 -9.69 22.01
CA ARG A 133 10.89 -9.61 23.14
C ARG A 133 10.42 -10.97 23.62
N GLN A 134 10.04 -11.87 22.71
CA GLN A 134 9.49 -13.18 23.04
C GLN A 134 10.53 -14.13 23.62
N ASN A 135 11.81 -13.97 23.24
CA ASN A 135 12.89 -14.89 23.62
C ASN A 135 13.92 -14.23 24.56
N SER A 136 13.56 -13.16 25.27
CA SER A 136 14.48 -12.42 26.16
C SER A 136 15.18 -13.34 27.17
N SER A 137 14.44 -14.21 27.84
CA SER A 137 14.98 -15.15 28.82
C SER A 137 15.95 -16.16 28.20
N THR A 138 15.64 -16.67 27.01
CA THR A 138 16.52 -17.58 26.27
C THR A 138 17.81 -16.89 25.86
N PHE A 139 17.74 -15.63 25.44
CA PHE A 139 18.94 -14.86 25.12
C PHE A 139 19.76 -14.49 26.35
N GLU A 140 19.12 -14.20 27.48
CA GLU A 140 19.78 -13.99 28.79
C GLU A 140 20.56 -15.23 29.23
N GLU A 141 19.97 -16.42 29.08
CA GLU A 141 20.63 -17.70 29.37
C GLU A 141 21.82 -17.97 28.43
N MET A 142 21.65 -17.74 27.12
CA MET A 142 22.68 -18.01 26.11
C MET A 142 23.87 -17.05 26.19
N LEU A 143 23.61 -15.75 26.33
CA LEU A 143 24.63 -14.69 26.24
C LEU A 143 25.27 -14.36 27.60
N GLY A 144 24.58 -14.72 28.70
CA GLY A 144 24.87 -14.23 30.03
C GLY A 144 24.40 -12.77 30.22
N ASN A 145 24.00 -12.45 31.45
CA ASN A 145 23.40 -11.15 31.85
C ASN A 145 24.04 -9.88 31.24
N PRO A 146 25.38 -9.66 31.29
CA PRO A 146 25.96 -8.42 30.77
C PRO A 146 25.88 -8.31 29.23
N SER A 147 25.86 -9.42 28.52
CA SER A 147 25.77 -9.45 27.04
C SER A 147 24.32 -9.35 26.57
N ALA A 148 23.37 -9.93 27.31
CA ALA A 148 21.95 -9.80 27.01
C ALA A 148 21.45 -8.35 27.17
N ALA A 149 22.06 -7.58 28.07
CA ALA A 149 21.83 -6.13 28.17
C ALA A 149 22.14 -5.37 26.87
N ALA A 150 22.97 -5.92 25.96
CA ALA A 150 23.25 -5.33 24.65
C ALA A 150 22.09 -5.44 23.65
N LEU A 151 21.10 -6.31 23.91
CA LEU A 151 19.90 -6.44 23.06
C LEU A 151 18.94 -5.26 23.22
N LEU A 152 18.93 -4.61 24.39
CA LEU A 152 18.09 -3.43 24.64
C LEU A 152 18.45 -2.24 23.72
N PRO A 153 19.74 -1.82 23.58
CA PRO A 153 20.15 -0.84 22.59
C PRO A 153 19.83 -1.24 21.14
N LEU A 154 19.96 -2.53 20.80
CA LEU A 154 19.62 -3.04 19.47
C LEU A 154 18.12 -2.88 19.19
N GLU A 155 17.26 -3.34 20.10
CA GLU A 155 15.80 -3.21 19.99
C GLU A 155 15.39 -1.74 19.84
N LYS A 156 15.95 -0.84 20.65
CA LYS A 156 15.69 0.60 20.54
C LYS A 156 16.11 1.18 19.18
N THR A 157 17.23 0.71 18.65
CA THR A 157 17.72 1.12 17.32
C THR A 157 16.77 0.63 16.23
N LEU A 158 16.38 -0.65 16.27
CA LEU A 158 15.42 -1.25 15.34
C LEU A 158 14.09 -0.49 15.36
N PHE A 159 13.55 -0.20 16.53
CA PHE A 159 12.31 0.58 16.68
C PHE A 159 12.43 1.98 16.05
N THR A 160 13.55 2.67 16.27
CA THR A 160 13.78 4.01 15.71
C THR A 160 13.86 3.99 14.19
N VAL A 161 14.55 2.98 13.63
CA VAL A 161 14.62 2.76 12.19
C VAL A 161 13.24 2.42 11.63
N GLU A 162 12.47 1.57 12.31
CA GLU A 162 11.11 1.20 11.91
C GLU A 162 10.20 2.43 11.79
N VAL A 163 10.15 3.28 12.82
CA VAL A 163 9.34 4.51 12.82
C VAL A 163 9.73 5.43 11.66
N SER A 164 11.04 5.60 11.45
CA SER A 164 11.56 6.47 10.41
C SER A 164 11.23 5.94 9.00
N LEU A 165 11.41 4.64 8.80
CA LEU A 165 11.12 3.98 7.53
C LEU A 165 9.61 3.94 7.23
N TYR A 166 8.78 3.61 8.21
CA TYR A 166 7.32 3.67 8.09
C TYR A 166 6.86 5.07 7.64
N SER A 167 7.40 6.12 8.28
CA SER A 167 7.05 7.50 7.95
C SER A 167 7.50 7.87 6.53
N ALA A 168 8.72 7.50 6.14
CA ALA A 168 9.23 7.74 4.80
C ALA A 168 8.42 7.03 3.69
N ILE A 169 8.03 5.76 3.93
CA ILE A 169 7.18 5.01 2.99
C ILE A 169 5.81 5.69 2.86
N LYS A 170 5.18 6.04 3.99
CA LYS A 170 3.89 6.71 4.02
C LYS A 170 3.92 8.05 3.25
N GLU A 171 4.95 8.86 3.46
CA GLU A 171 5.14 10.12 2.73
C GLU A 171 5.39 9.89 1.23
N ALA A 172 6.20 8.91 0.87
CA ALA A 172 6.49 8.59 -0.53
C ALA A 172 5.23 8.11 -1.27
N LEU A 173 4.36 7.33 -0.62
CA LEU A 173 3.07 6.90 -1.16
C LEU A 173 2.12 8.09 -1.33
N ALA A 174 2.01 8.95 -0.33
CA ALA A 174 1.17 10.15 -0.40
C ALA A 174 1.63 11.12 -1.50
N ALA A 175 2.95 11.28 -1.70
CA ALA A 175 3.49 12.14 -2.76
C ALA A 175 3.19 11.60 -4.17
N ALA A 176 3.14 10.27 -4.32
CA ALA A 176 2.85 9.63 -5.60
C ALA A 176 1.35 9.50 -5.90
N SER A 177 0.47 9.52 -4.89
CA SER A 177 -0.95 9.20 -5.06
C SER A 177 -1.67 10.13 -6.04
N GLN A 178 -1.40 11.44 -5.98
CA GLN A 178 -1.98 12.41 -6.92
C GLN A 178 -1.57 12.11 -8.37
N GLN A 179 -0.30 11.78 -8.61
CA GLN A 179 0.21 11.48 -9.95
C GLN A 179 -0.36 10.14 -10.46
N LEU A 180 -0.41 9.12 -9.59
CA LEU A 180 -1.01 7.83 -9.91
C LEU A 180 -2.47 7.96 -10.29
N ALA A 181 -3.26 8.74 -9.53
CA ALA A 181 -4.66 9.03 -9.83
C ALA A 181 -4.83 9.73 -11.18
N GLN A 182 -3.98 10.72 -11.50
CA GLN A 182 -4.00 11.38 -12.80
C GLN A 182 -3.70 10.41 -13.94
N PHE A 183 -2.68 9.55 -13.79
CA PHE A 183 -2.35 8.53 -14.78
C PHE A 183 -3.47 7.50 -14.95
N GLN A 184 -4.14 7.09 -13.87
CA GLN A 184 -5.31 6.20 -13.93
C GLN A 184 -6.42 6.83 -14.78
N ILE A 185 -6.79 8.08 -14.50
CA ILE A 185 -7.81 8.81 -15.27
C ILE A 185 -7.40 8.90 -16.74
N GLN A 186 -6.15 9.25 -17.04
CA GLN A 186 -5.66 9.36 -18.41
C GLN A 186 -5.69 8.02 -19.15
N ARG A 187 -5.29 6.91 -18.51
CA ARG A 187 -5.35 5.57 -19.11
C ARG A 187 -6.78 5.14 -19.38
N ARG A 188 -7.71 5.39 -18.45
CA ARG A 188 -9.13 5.06 -18.60
C ARG A 188 -9.79 5.78 -19.77
N LYS A 189 -9.35 6.99 -20.12
CA LYS A 189 -9.85 7.71 -21.32
C LYS A 189 -9.56 6.99 -22.63
N GLN A 190 -8.62 6.04 -22.65
CA GLN A 190 -8.27 5.27 -23.85
C GLN A 190 -9.16 4.03 -24.02
N PHE A 191 -10.00 3.71 -23.03
CA PHE A 191 -10.87 2.54 -23.07
C PHE A 191 -12.08 2.78 -23.97
N SER A 192 -12.53 1.69 -24.61
CA SER A 192 -13.86 1.67 -25.20
C SER A 192 -14.93 1.75 -24.10
N LYS A 193 -16.19 1.97 -24.50
CA LYS A 193 -17.30 1.93 -23.54
C LYS A 193 -17.39 0.58 -22.81
N SER A 194 -17.26 -0.52 -23.55
CA SER A 194 -17.30 -1.87 -22.98
C SER A 194 -16.13 -2.13 -22.03
N ASP A 195 -14.92 -1.70 -22.38
CA ASP A 195 -13.75 -1.85 -21.50
C ASP A 195 -13.87 -1.01 -20.23
N SER A 196 -14.47 0.19 -20.34
CA SER A 196 -14.75 1.05 -19.20
C SER A 196 -15.75 0.42 -18.22
N GLU A 197 -16.79 -0.24 -18.75
CA GLU A 197 -17.77 -0.97 -17.93
C GLU A 197 -17.12 -2.18 -17.24
N ARG A 198 -16.30 -2.95 -17.96
CA ARG A 198 -15.56 -4.09 -17.39
C ARG A 198 -14.58 -3.66 -16.30
N TYR A 199 -13.85 -2.55 -16.51
CA TYR A 199 -13.01 -1.95 -15.48
C TYR A 199 -13.83 -1.57 -14.25
N ALA A 200 -14.95 -0.87 -14.43
CA ALA A 200 -15.75 -0.35 -13.31
C ALA A 200 -16.34 -1.47 -12.45
N LEU A 201 -16.85 -2.55 -13.09
CA LEU A 201 -17.36 -3.72 -12.39
C LEU A 201 -16.26 -4.42 -11.58
N ALA A 202 -15.10 -4.68 -12.21
CA ALA A 202 -13.98 -5.32 -11.54
C ALA A 202 -13.42 -4.46 -10.39
N HIS A 203 -13.32 -3.14 -10.58
CA HIS A 203 -12.78 -2.22 -9.56
C HIS A 203 -13.68 -2.21 -8.32
N ALA A 204 -15.00 -2.15 -8.51
CA ALA A 204 -15.95 -2.22 -7.41
C ALA A 204 -15.86 -3.56 -6.65
N GLU A 205 -15.69 -4.67 -7.36
CA GLU A 205 -15.55 -6.00 -6.77
C GLU A 205 -14.26 -6.13 -5.94
N TYR A 206 -13.11 -5.77 -6.52
CA TYR A 206 -11.82 -5.86 -5.83
C TYR A 206 -11.73 -4.90 -4.64
N THR A 207 -12.26 -3.67 -4.78
CA THR A 207 -12.33 -2.72 -3.66
C THR A 207 -13.10 -3.32 -2.49
N ARG A 208 -14.24 -3.97 -2.77
CA ARG A 208 -15.03 -4.66 -1.74
C ARG A 208 -14.26 -5.84 -1.11
N LEU A 209 -13.59 -6.64 -1.94
CA LEU A 209 -12.82 -7.80 -1.49
C LEU A 209 -11.69 -7.38 -0.54
N PHE A 210 -10.89 -6.40 -0.94
CA PHE A 210 -9.76 -5.93 -0.14
C PHE A 210 -10.17 -5.20 1.14
N ALA A 211 -11.29 -4.45 1.09
CA ALA A 211 -11.83 -3.81 2.29
C ALA A 211 -12.43 -4.83 3.28
N GLY A 212 -13.06 -5.90 2.79
CA GLY A 212 -13.64 -6.96 3.64
C GLY A 212 -12.60 -7.72 4.45
N GLU A 213 -11.43 -7.98 3.86
CA GLU A 213 -10.29 -8.61 4.54
C GLU A 213 -9.65 -7.72 5.63
N THR A 214 -10.07 -6.46 5.77
CA THR A 214 -9.54 -5.52 6.78
C THR A 214 -10.18 -5.70 8.18
N GLN A 215 -11.29 -6.43 8.32
CA GLN A 215 -11.98 -6.59 9.61
C GLN A 215 -11.19 -7.40 10.66
N GLU A 216 -10.11 -8.09 10.28
CA GLU A 216 -9.30 -8.90 11.20
C GLU A 216 -8.15 -8.14 11.86
N ILE A 217 -7.84 -6.91 11.43
CA ILE A 217 -6.80 -6.09 12.05
C ILE A 217 -7.47 -5.18 13.10
N PRO A 218 -7.30 -5.43 14.40
CA PRO A 218 -7.94 -4.63 15.43
C PRO A 218 -7.44 -3.20 15.34
N SER A 219 -8.35 -2.27 15.09
CA SER A 219 -8.07 -0.84 15.23
C SER A 219 -7.72 -0.59 16.70
N GLY A 220 -6.49 -0.15 16.96
CA GLY A 220 -5.99 0.14 18.30
C GLY A 220 -6.94 1.05 19.08
N SER A 221 -7.79 0.45 19.91
CA SER A 221 -8.54 1.14 20.93
C SER A 221 -7.54 1.45 22.04
N GLY A 222 -7.04 2.68 22.05
CA GLY A 222 -6.27 3.18 23.18
C GLY A 222 -7.10 3.04 24.46
N PRO A 223 -6.50 2.71 25.60
CA PRO A 223 -7.22 2.70 26.87
C PRO A 223 -7.77 4.10 27.13
N GLN A 224 -9.09 4.21 27.25
CA GLN A 224 -9.74 5.38 27.85
C GLN A 224 -9.22 5.49 29.28
N VAL A 225 -8.42 6.52 29.55
CA VAL A 225 -8.04 6.90 30.90
C VAL A 225 -9.33 7.27 31.65
N PRO A 226 -9.68 6.63 32.78
CA PRO A 226 -10.78 7.09 33.59
C PRO A 226 -10.39 8.41 34.24
N GLU A 227 -11.11 9.46 33.86
CA GLU A 227 -11.03 10.77 34.47
C GLU A 227 -11.56 10.71 35.92
N LYS A 228 -10.80 11.32 36.85
CA LYS A 228 -11.11 11.69 38.25
C LYS A 228 -10.74 10.71 39.37
N LEU A 229 -9.64 11.06 40.06
CA LEU A 229 -9.54 10.97 41.52
C LEU A 229 -9.09 12.34 42.07
N PRO A 230 -9.61 12.80 43.23
CA PRO A 230 -9.36 14.15 43.73
C PRO A 230 -8.00 14.27 44.41
N ALA A 231 -7.45 15.48 44.33
CA ALA A 231 -6.16 15.88 44.90
C ALA A 231 -6.09 15.66 46.42
N ALA A 232 -5.03 14.99 46.86
CA ALA A 232 -4.57 15.02 48.25
C ALA A 232 -3.40 16.01 48.36
N SER A 233 -3.55 16.99 49.24
CA SER A 233 -2.63 18.10 49.50
C SER A 233 -1.25 17.64 50.01
N PRO A 234 -0.18 18.44 49.81
CA PRO A 234 1.17 18.13 50.30
C PRO A 234 1.32 18.39 51.82
N PRO A 235 2.24 17.70 52.50
CA PRO A 235 2.48 17.92 53.92
C PRO A 235 3.24 19.23 54.16
N VAL A 236 2.72 20.02 55.11
CA VAL A 236 3.34 21.22 55.66
C VAL A 236 4.45 20.80 56.61
N TYR A 237 5.71 21.05 56.24
CA TYR A 237 6.82 21.06 57.20
C TYR A 237 6.79 22.38 57.96
N ARG A 238 6.47 22.34 59.26
CA ARG A 238 6.64 23.47 60.18
C ARG A 238 7.64 23.04 61.25
N GLY A 239 8.87 23.53 61.13
CA GLY A 239 9.81 23.55 62.22
C GLY A 239 9.37 24.59 63.25
N ASP A 240 9.53 24.27 64.52
CA ASP A 240 9.70 25.29 65.54
C ASP A 240 10.65 24.79 66.64
N ALA A 241 11.55 25.70 66.98
CA ALA A 241 12.63 25.56 67.94
C ALA A 241 12.12 25.67 69.38
N GLY A 242 12.84 25.05 70.33
CA GLY A 242 12.42 25.04 71.74
C GLY A 242 13.46 24.62 72.77
N ASN A 243 14.63 25.28 72.74
CA ASN A 243 15.56 25.58 73.85
C ASN A 243 16.32 24.48 74.66
N PRO A 244 17.52 24.83 75.20
CA PRO A 244 18.57 23.91 75.64
C PRO A 244 18.70 23.84 77.17
N SER A 245 19.42 22.82 77.67
CA SER A 245 20.13 22.87 78.96
C SER A 245 21.10 21.68 79.11
N ARG A 246 22.38 22.02 79.36
CA ARG A 246 23.35 21.41 80.32
C ARG A 246 23.57 19.88 80.21
N GLN A 247 24.79 19.34 80.04
CA GLN A 247 26.05 19.53 80.79
C GLN A 247 27.16 18.75 80.04
N ARG A 248 28.39 19.28 79.91
CA ARG A 248 29.65 18.78 80.56
C ARG A 248 29.90 17.26 80.39
N THR A 249 31.03 16.73 79.92
CA THR A 249 32.43 17.19 79.93
C THR A 249 33.32 16.18 79.16
N ALA A 250 34.38 16.71 78.54
CA ALA A 250 35.78 16.25 78.46
C ALA A 250 36.17 14.80 78.05
N ASN A 251 36.95 14.78 76.96
CA ASN A 251 38.34 14.30 76.82
C ASN A 251 38.70 12.81 76.68
N VAL A 252 39.62 12.64 75.71
CA VAL A 252 40.51 11.54 75.29
C VAL A 252 39.90 10.53 74.33
#